data_AF-A0A970G3D5-F1
#
_entry.id   AF-A0A970G3D5-F1
#
_cell.length_a   1.000
_cell.length_b   1.000
_cell.length_c   1.000
_cell.angle_alpha   90.00
_cell.angle_beta   90.00
_cell.angle_gamma   90.00
#
_symmetry.space_group_name_H-M   'P 1'
#
loop_
_entity.id
_entity.type
_entity.pdbx_description
1 polymer ?
#
loop_
_entity_poly.entity_id
_entity_poly.type
_entity_poly.pdbx_seq_one_letter_code
_entity_poly.pdbx_strand_id
1 'polypeptide(L)'
;MFKKTLSLLLCLALLSGFGTMLAEVPAGVSGTFTGESEGFSSEALIKVSVTLADGKITEVKVDEHAESVDVIPAVVTALEEIPAKMVESNSVDVEAVAGAS
;
A
#
# COMPACT_ATOMS: atom_id res chain seq x y z
N MET A 1 -31.04 13.03 30.96
CA MET A 1 -30.84 13.49 29.57
C MET A 1 -29.58 14.35 29.37
N PHE A 2 -28.92 14.85 30.43
CA PHE A 2 -27.69 15.67 30.35
C PHE A 2 -26.41 14.98 29.83
N LYS A 3 -26.35 13.64 29.86
CA LYS A 3 -25.15 12.89 29.44
C LYS A 3 -24.98 12.81 27.92
N LYS A 4 -26.09 12.85 27.17
CA LYS A 4 -26.09 12.78 25.70
C LYS A 4 -25.83 14.14 25.04
N THR A 5 -26.25 15.24 25.68
CA THR A 5 -25.99 16.60 25.20
C THR A 5 -24.56 17.06 25.46
N LEU A 6 -23.94 16.61 26.56
CA LEU A 6 -22.53 16.90 26.87
C LEU A 6 -21.56 16.19 25.90
N SER A 7 -21.89 14.95 25.48
CA SER A 7 -21.12 14.21 24.46
C SER A 7 -21.24 14.82 23.07
N LEU A 8 -22.39 15.38 22.72
CA LEU A 8 -22.63 16.00 21.41
C LEU A 8 -21.99 17.39 21.30
N LEU A 9 -21.92 18.14 22.41
CA LEU A 9 -21.24 19.45 22.46
C LEU A 9 -19.71 19.30 22.41
N LEU A 10 -19.16 18.22 22.97
CA LEU A 10 -17.73 17.91 22.88
C LEU A 10 -17.31 17.53 21.45
N CYS A 11 -18.16 16.83 20.70
CA CYS A 11 -17.91 16.54 19.29
C CYS A 11 -17.94 17.80 18.41
N LEU A 12 -18.81 18.78 18.69
CA LEU A 12 -18.89 20.01 17.88
C LEU A 12 -17.74 20.98 18.18
N ALA A 13 -17.23 21.01 19.42
CA ALA A 13 -16.07 21.82 19.79
C ALA A 13 -14.75 21.32 19.17
N LEU A 14 -14.67 20.04 18.78
CA LEU A 14 -13.52 19.46 18.07
C LEU A 14 -13.51 19.81 16.57
N LEU A 15 -14.61 20.35 16.01
CA LEU A 15 -14.65 20.83 14.61
C LEU A 15 -14.19 22.29 14.43
N SER A 16 -14.02 23.05 15.52
CA SER A 16 -13.72 24.49 15.46
C SER A 16 -12.26 24.86 15.80
N GLY A 17 -11.38 23.86 15.97
CA GLY A 17 -10.00 24.06 16.46
C GLY A 17 -8.87 23.70 15.49
N PHE A 18 -9.16 23.30 14.24
CA PHE A 18 -8.11 23.04 13.25
C PHE A 18 -7.98 24.26 12.35
N GLY A 19 -7.22 25.25 12.82
CA GLY A 19 -6.76 26.34 11.97
C GLY A 19 -6.13 25.73 10.73
N THR A 20 -6.65 26.11 9.55
CA THR A 20 -6.05 25.73 8.27
C THR A 20 -4.69 26.42 8.18
N MET A 21 -3.66 25.77 8.73
CA MET A 21 -2.32 25.88 8.20
C MET A 21 -2.41 25.32 6.79
N LEU A 22 -2.56 26.20 5.80
CA LEU A 22 -2.16 25.89 4.44
C LEU A 22 -0.64 25.84 4.45
N ALA A 23 -0.09 24.78 5.06
CA ALA A 23 1.18 24.27 4.62
C ALA A 23 0.89 23.74 3.22
N GLU A 24 1.47 24.35 2.18
CA GLU A 24 1.74 23.61 0.96
C GLU A 24 2.51 22.37 1.40
N VAL A 25 1.82 21.24 1.47
CA VAL A 25 2.50 19.95 1.56
C VAL A 25 3.37 19.93 0.32
N PRO A 26 4.71 19.94 0.44
CA PRO A 26 5.56 19.85 -0.73
C PRO A 26 5.10 18.62 -1.50
N ALA A 27 4.80 18.80 -2.79
CA ALA A 27 4.28 17.73 -3.62
C ALA A 27 5.18 16.50 -3.45
N GLY A 28 4.60 15.42 -2.95
CA GLY A 28 5.28 14.18 -2.68
C GLY A 28 5.84 13.59 -3.98
N VAL A 29 6.82 12.70 -3.82
CA VAL A 29 7.48 12.05 -4.95
C VAL A 29 6.44 11.40 -5.86
N SER A 30 6.52 11.71 -7.15
CA SER A 30 5.64 11.16 -8.17
C SER A 30 6.48 10.55 -9.29
N GLY A 31 6.02 9.44 -9.85
CA GLY A 31 6.74 8.70 -10.88
C GLY A 31 6.58 7.20 -10.71
N THR A 32 7.12 6.45 -11.67
CA THR A 32 7.17 4.98 -11.60
C THR A 32 8.60 4.55 -11.33
N PHE A 33 8.77 3.66 -10.36
CA PHE A 33 10.06 3.16 -9.90
C PHE A 33 10.07 1.65 -10.04
N THR A 34 11.14 1.12 -10.65
CA THR A 34 11.30 -0.31 -10.85
C THR A 34 12.36 -0.84 -9.90
N GLY A 35 12.06 -1.97 -9.26
CA GLY A 35 12.99 -2.75 -8.45
C GLY A 35 13.07 -4.19 -8.94
N GLU A 36 14.22 -4.82 -8.76
CA GLU A 36 14.48 -6.21 -9.11
C GLU A 36 15.06 -6.94 -7.90
N SER A 37 14.65 -8.19 -7.67
CA SER A 37 15.13 -9.02 -6.57
C SER A 37 15.14 -10.50 -6.93
N GLU A 38 15.95 -11.29 -6.22
CA GLU A 38 15.94 -12.74 -6.34
C GLU A 38 14.64 -13.30 -5.75
N GLY A 39 13.99 -14.21 -6.47
CA GLY A 39 12.84 -14.99 -5.99
C GLY A 39 13.26 -16.37 -5.49
N PHE A 40 12.29 -17.27 -5.35
CA PHE A 40 12.59 -18.68 -5.07
C PHE A 40 13.17 -19.36 -6.32
N SER A 41 12.71 -18.97 -7.50
CA SER A 41 13.28 -19.42 -8.77
C SER A 41 14.59 -18.70 -9.09
N SER A 42 15.63 -19.46 -9.44
CA SER A 42 16.90 -18.90 -9.94
C SER A 42 16.88 -18.63 -11.45
N GLU A 43 15.76 -18.87 -12.13
CA GLU A 43 15.68 -18.71 -13.60
C GLU A 43 15.57 -17.25 -14.05
N ALA A 44 14.96 -16.40 -13.22
CA ALA A 44 14.85 -14.95 -13.46
C ALA A 44 14.66 -14.18 -12.14
N LEU A 45 15.03 -12.90 -12.15
CA LEU A 45 14.70 -11.99 -11.07
C LEU A 45 13.20 -11.65 -11.09
N ILE A 46 12.63 -11.38 -9.91
CA ILE A 46 11.31 -10.76 -9.80
C ILE A 46 11.47 -9.27 -10.01
N LYS A 47 10.75 -8.72 -10.99
CA LYS A 47 10.75 -7.30 -11.32
C LYS A 47 9.42 -6.68 -10.97
N VAL A 48 9.44 -5.59 -10.21
CA VAL A 48 8.26 -4.89 -9.73
C VAL A 48 8.36 -3.41 -10.06
N SER A 49 7.28 -2.85 -10.60
CA SER A 49 7.11 -1.41 -10.79
C SER A 49 6.11 -0.85 -9.76
N VAL A 50 6.49 0.25 -9.11
CA VAL A 50 5.66 0.98 -8.15
C VAL A 50 5.42 2.39 -8.67
N THR A 51 4.16 2.78 -8.83
CA THR A 51 3.78 4.14 -9.25
C THR A 51 3.33 4.95 -8.06
N LEU A 52 4.03 6.06 -7.84
CA LEU A 52 3.68 7.05 -6.83
C LEU A 52 3.01 8.26 -7.49
N ALA A 53 1.97 8.77 -6.83
CA ALA A 53 1.40 10.08 -7.09
C ALA A 53 1.35 10.85 -5.77
N ASP A 54 2.04 11.99 -5.70
CA ASP A 54 2.11 12.82 -4.49
C ASP A 54 2.54 12.03 -3.24
N GLY A 55 3.52 11.13 -3.40
CA GLY A 55 4.03 10.26 -2.35
C GLY A 55 3.11 9.08 -1.99
N LYS A 56 1.98 8.89 -2.67
CA LYS A 56 1.06 7.77 -2.46
C LYS A 56 1.29 6.69 -3.51
N ILE A 57 1.38 5.44 -3.07
CA ILE A 57 1.30 4.25 -3.93
C ILE A 57 -0.08 4.22 -4.61
N THR A 58 -0.07 4.25 -5.93
CA THR A 58 -1.27 4.19 -6.77
C THR A 58 -1.34 2.91 -7.60
N GLU A 59 -0.18 2.31 -7.87
CA GLU A 59 -0.06 1.04 -8.56
C GLU A 59 1.19 0.32 -8.06
N VAL A 60 1.06 -1.00 -7.91
CA VAL A 60 2.19 -1.93 -7.75
C VAL A 60 1.95 -3.04 -8.76
N LYS A 61 2.94 -3.31 -9.60
CA LYS A 61 2.83 -4.29 -10.69
C LYS A 61 4.04 -5.20 -10.68
N VAL A 62 3.80 -6.50 -10.66
CA VAL A 62 4.85 -7.49 -10.95
C VAL A 62 4.96 -7.61 -12.47
N ASP A 63 6.09 -7.16 -13.02
CA ASP A 63 6.33 -7.11 -14.47
C ASP A 63 6.88 -8.42 -15.00
N GLU A 64 7.81 -9.03 -14.25
CA GLU A 64 8.51 -10.27 -14.64
C GLU A 64 8.72 -11.14 -13.39
N HIS A 65 8.51 -12.46 -13.51
CA HIS A 65 8.87 -13.45 -12.50
C HIS A 65 9.02 -14.84 -13.15
N ALA A 66 9.75 -15.76 -12.50
CA ALA A 66 9.86 -17.17 -12.91
C ALA A 66 9.39 -18.14 -11.82
N GLU A 67 8.53 -17.66 -10.92
CA GLU A 67 7.97 -18.43 -9.81
C GLU A 67 7.04 -19.59 -10.25
N SER A 68 6.87 -20.56 -9.36
CA SER A 68 6.19 -21.84 -9.60
C SER A 68 4.64 -21.73 -9.62
N VAL A 69 4.09 -20.79 -10.37
CA VAL A 69 2.64 -20.48 -10.43
C VAL A 69 1.77 -21.66 -10.85
N ASP A 70 2.28 -22.53 -11.72
CA ASP A 70 1.51 -23.67 -12.26
C ASP A 70 1.33 -24.80 -11.23
N VAL A 71 2.14 -24.82 -10.17
CA VAL A 71 2.18 -25.93 -9.21
C VAL A 71 1.97 -25.50 -7.76
N ILE A 72 2.17 -24.22 -7.42
CA ILE A 72 1.98 -23.66 -6.07
C ILE A 72 0.90 -22.56 -6.12
N PRO A 73 -0.35 -22.86 -5.76
CA PRO A 73 -1.45 -21.87 -5.77
C PRO A 73 -1.21 -20.63 -4.90
N ALA A 74 -0.43 -20.79 -3.82
CA ALA A 74 -0.05 -19.68 -2.94
C ALA A 74 0.79 -18.62 -3.66
N VAL A 75 1.57 -19.00 -4.68
CA VAL A 75 2.39 -18.06 -5.47
C VAL A 75 1.47 -17.14 -6.28
N VAL A 76 0.45 -17.70 -6.95
CA VAL A 76 -0.54 -16.89 -7.68
C VAL A 76 -1.23 -15.91 -6.72
N THR A 77 -1.64 -16.41 -5.56
CA THR A 77 -2.27 -15.58 -4.52
C THR A 77 -1.32 -14.46 -4.06
N ALA A 78 -0.03 -14.74 -3.86
CA ALA A 78 0.96 -13.74 -3.46
C ALA A 78 1.18 -12.66 -4.52
N LEU A 79 1.32 -13.07 -5.79
CA LEU A 79 1.55 -12.17 -6.92
C LEU A 79 0.36 -11.22 -7.17
N GLU A 80 -0.85 -11.60 -6.76
CA GLU A 80 -2.06 -10.78 -6.89
C GLU A 80 -2.37 -9.96 -5.62
N GLU A 81 -2.38 -10.61 -4.44
CA GLU A 81 -2.84 -9.97 -3.21
C GLU A 81 -1.83 -9.02 -2.60
N ILE A 82 -0.53 -9.32 -2.66
CA ILE A 82 0.49 -8.47 -2.04
C ILE A 82 0.50 -7.09 -2.71
N PRO A 83 0.59 -6.97 -4.06
CA PRO A 83 0.48 -5.68 -4.72
C PRO A 83 -0.83 -4.94 -4.42
N ALA A 84 -1.96 -5.65 -4.41
CA ALA A 84 -3.26 -5.05 -4.10
C ALA A 84 -3.30 -4.47 -2.67
N LYS A 85 -2.82 -5.23 -1.68
CA LYS A 85 -2.73 -4.80 -0.27
C LYS A 85 -1.79 -3.62 -0.09
N MET A 86 -0.69 -3.55 -0.85
CA MET A 86 0.21 -2.40 -0.80
C MET A 86 -0.46 -1.12 -1.29
N VAL A 87 -1.23 -1.20 -2.38
CA VAL A 87 -2.01 -0.07 -2.89
C VAL A 87 -3.11 0.32 -1.90
N GLU A 88 -3.88 -0.63 -1.39
CA GLU A 88 -4.99 -0.41 -0.45
C GLU A 88 -4.52 0.25 0.86
N SER A 89 -3.44 -0.28 1.44
CA SER A 89 -2.88 0.22 2.71
C SER A 89 -1.97 1.45 2.53
N ASN A 90 -1.58 1.76 1.29
CA ASN A 90 -0.56 2.75 0.96
C ASN A 90 0.77 2.51 1.70
N SER A 91 1.10 1.24 1.94
CA SER A 91 2.27 0.78 2.70
C SER A 91 2.97 -0.36 1.97
N VAL A 92 4.29 -0.45 2.13
CA VAL A 92 5.07 -1.62 1.68
C VAL A 92 5.19 -2.69 2.77
N ASP A 93 4.80 -2.36 4.01
CA ASP A 93 4.72 -3.27 5.14
C ASP A 93 3.36 -3.95 5.13
N VAL A 94 3.27 -5.07 4.39
CA VAL A 94 2.08 -5.92 4.27
C VAL A 94 2.44 -7.36 4.61
N GLU A 95 1.46 -8.11 5.10
CA GLU A 95 1.68 -9.51 5.45
C GLU A 95 1.94 -10.36 4.20
N ALA A 96 2.91 -11.28 4.32
CA ALA A 96 3.19 -12.29 3.30
C ALA A 96 2.04 -13.30 3.18
N VAL A 97 1.97 -13.99 2.04
CA VAL A 97 1.03 -15.09 1.83
C VAL A 97 1.67 -16.40 2.29
N ALA A 98 0.98 -17.12 3.17
CA ALA A 98 1.47 -18.39 3.68
C ALA A 98 1.71 -19.39 2.54
N GLY A 99 2.92 -19.97 2.49
CA GLY A 99 3.34 -20.88 1.43
C GLY A 99 3.95 -20.20 0.19
N ALA A 100 4.16 -18.89 0.22
CA ALA A 100 4.84 -18.11 -0.81
C ALA A 100 5.69 -16.99 -0.15
N SER A 101 6.84 -17.37 0.43
CA SER A 101 7.76 -16.51 1.18
C SER A 101 9.19 -16.65 0.73
#